data_AF-A0AB73HFH8-F1
#
_entry.id   AF-A0AB73HFH8-F1
#
_cell.length_a   1.000
_cell.length_b   1.000
_cell.length_c   1.000
_cell.angle_alpha   90.00
_cell.angle_beta   90.00
_cell.angle_gamma   90.00
#
_symmetry.space_group_name_H-M   'P 1'
#
loop_
_entity.id
_entity.type
_entity.pdbx_description
1 polymer ?
#
loop_
_entity_poly.entity_id
_entity_poly.type
_entity_poly.pdbx_seq_one_letter_code
_entity_poly.pdbx_strand_id
1 'polypeptide(L)' 'MNDDAQASQGVLKHLKAKQIKQEDMANYLVISRTTLNRKLNGSSEFKISEIKLIHKQYNVPLNLFFEE' A
#
# COMPACT_ATOMS: atom_id res chain seq x y z
N MET A 1 -14.81 -0.58 -15.85
CA MET A 1 -13.45 -0.71 -15.32
C MET A 1 -13.55 -0.29 -13.86
N ASN A 2 -13.07 -1.10 -12.92
CA ASN A 2 -13.18 -0.78 -11.49
C ASN A 2 -12.11 0.25 -11.14
N ASP A 3 -12.56 1.46 -10.80
CA ASP A 3 -11.70 2.61 -10.50
C ASP A 3 -10.87 2.40 -9.21
N ASP A 4 -11.35 1.54 -8.28
CA ASP A 4 -10.62 1.14 -7.05
C ASP A 4 -9.28 0.42 -7.28
N ALA A 5 -9.05 -0.12 -8.48
CA ALA A 5 -7.80 -0.79 -8.80
C ALA A 5 -6.63 0.19 -8.96
N GLN A 6 -6.90 1.49 -9.15
CA GLN A 6 -5.91 2.45 -9.64
C GLN A 6 -5.08 3.08 -8.51
N ALA A 7 -5.69 3.47 -7.38
CA ALA A 7 -4.99 4.04 -6.21
C ALA A 7 -3.89 3.11 -5.69
N SER A 8 -4.24 1.84 -5.47
CA SER A 8 -3.33 0.87 -4.86
C SER A 8 -2.12 0.52 -5.72
N GLN A 9 -2.19 0.75 -7.04
CA GLN A 9 -1.04 0.59 -7.95
C GLN A 9 0.01 1.68 -7.73
N GLY A 10 -0.37 2.89 -7.31
CA GLY A 10 0.56 3.98 -6.98
C GLY A 10 1.50 3.58 -5.83
N VAL A 11 0.93 3.01 -4.77
CA VAL A 11 1.69 2.49 -3.62
C VAL A 11 2.64 1.37 -4.07
N LEU A 12 2.16 0.41 -4.87
CA LEU A 12 2.99 -0.68 -5.37
C LEU A 12 4.17 -0.19 -6.22
N LYS A 13 3.94 0.77 -7.12
CA LYS A 13 4.99 1.39 -7.93
C LYS A 13 6.03 2.08 -7.05
N HIS A 14 5.60 2.80 -6.02
CA HIS A 14 6.49 3.47 -5.08
C HIS A 14 7.42 2.48 -4.36
N LEU A 15 6.87 1.36 -3.89
CA LEU A 15 7.68 0.33 -3.23
C LEU A 15 8.73 -0.26 -4.16
N LYS A 16 8.36 -0.57 -5.41
CA LYS A 16 9.29 -1.08 -6.42
C LYS A 16 10.40 -0.07 -6.72
N ALA A 17 10.07 1.21 -6.88
CA ALA A 17 11.03 2.26 -7.15
C ALA A 17 12.06 2.44 -6.01
N LYS A 18 11.63 2.26 -4.76
CA LYS A 18 12.51 2.32 -3.58
C LYS A 18 13.11 0.97 -3.17
N GLN A 19 12.90 -0.09 -3.97
CA GLN A 19 13.34 -1.46 -3.67
C GLN A 19 12.86 -1.99 -2.30
N ILE A 20 11.72 -1.50 -1.82
CA ILE A 20 11.10 -1.98 -0.59
C ILE A 20 10.37 -3.28 -0.90
N LYS A 21 10.69 -4.35 -0.17
CA LYS A 21 9.96 -5.62 -0.35
C LYS A 21 8.58 -5.50 0.28
N GLN A 22 7.58 -6.05 -0.40
CA GLN A 22 6.23 -6.16 0.15
C GLN A 22 6.20 -6.96 1.47
N GLU A 23 7.08 -7.97 1.59
CA GLU A 23 7.24 -8.75 2.82
C GLU A 23 7.62 -7.86 4.01
N ASP A 24 8.55 -6.92 3.82
CA ASP A 24 9.00 -6.03 4.88
C ASP A 24 7.87 -5.10 5.34
N MET A 25 7.08 -4.58 4.40
CA MET A 25 5.90 -3.77 4.71
C MET A 25 4.82 -4.58 5.43
N ALA A 26 4.57 -5.82 4.99
CA ALA A 26 3.58 -6.69 5.62
C ALA A 26 3.96 -6.99 7.07
N ASN A 27 5.24 -7.30 7.31
CA ASN A 27 5.79 -7.52 8.64
C ASN A 27 5.68 -6.28 9.52
N TYR A 28 6.01 -5.09 8.99
CA TYR A 28 5.89 -3.83 9.73
C TYR A 28 4.43 -3.49 10.11
N LEU A 29 3.48 -3.82 9.24
CA LEU A 29 2.06 -3.62 9.48
C LEU A 29 1.42 -4.73 10.32
N VAL A 30 2.18 -5.79 10.65
CA VAL A 30 1.69 -6.97 11.38
C VAL A 30 0.50 -7.62 10.66
N ILE A 31 0.60 -7.74 9.33
CA ILE A 31 -0.38 -8.42 8.47
C ILE A 31 0.30 -9.45 7.57
N SER A 32 -0.48 -10.39 7.03
CA SER A 32 0.08 -11.33 6.06
C SER A 32 0.45 -10.65 4.74
N ARG A 33 1.45 -11.18 4.04
CA ARG A 33 1.80 -10.74 2.67
C ARG A 33 0.61 -10.84 1.72
N THR A 34 -0.24 -11.85 1.87
CA THR A 34 -1.47 -12.02 1.09
C THR A 34 -2.45 -10.87 1.34
N THR A 35 -2.65 -10.48 2.60
CA THR A 35 -3.50 -9.34 2.97
C THR A 35 -2.96 -8.04 2.39
N LEU A 36 -1.65 -7.81 2.49
CA LEU A 36 -1.02 -6.64 1.88
C LEU A 36 -1.22 -6.63 0.36
N ASN A 37 -1.01 -7.76 -0.31
CA ASN A 37 -1.20 -7.87 -1.75
C ASN A 37 -2.65 -7.61 -2.17
N ARG A 38 -3.64 -8.08 -1.40
CA ARG A 38 -5.03 -7.73 -1.65
C ARG A 38 -5.27 -6.22 -1.57
N LYS A 39 -4.66 -5.55 -0.58
CA LYS A 39 -4.73 -4.09 -0.45
C LYS A 39 -4.06 -3.36 -1.62
N LEU A 40 -2.85 -3.76 -1.97
CA LEU A 40 -2.07 -3.19 -3.08
C LEU A 40 -2.70 -3.42 -4.46
N ASN A 41 -3.61 -4.39 -4.60
CA ASN A 41 -4.36 -4.62 -5.84
C ASN A 41 -5.82 -4.15 -5.76
N GLY A 42 -6.17 -3.35 -4.75
CA GLY A 42 -7.52 -2.77 -4.61
C GLY A 42 -8.61 -3.76 -4.19
N SER A 43 -8.26 -5.01 -3.84
CA SER A 43 -9.21 -6.02 -3.37
C SER A 43 -9.63 -5.85 -1.90
N SER A 44 -9.06 -4.87 -1.20
CA SER A 44 -9.40 -4.46 0.17
C SER A 44 -8.77 -3.11 0.48
N GLU A 45 -9.39 -2.30 1.31
CA GLU A 45 -8.88 -0.96 1.61
C GLU A 45 -7.74 -0.96 2.63
N PHE A 46 -6.88 0.07 2.60
CA PHE A 46 -5.97 0.38 3.68
C PHE A 46 -6.70 1.14 4.80
N LYS A 47 -6.48 0.75 6.05
CA LYS A 47 -6.96 1.53 7.20
C LYS A 47 -6.14 2.81 7.31
N ILE A 48 -6.75 3.90 7.81
CA ILE A 48 -6.04 5.16 8.07
C ILE A 48 -4.80 4.95 8.96
N SER A 49 -4.87 4.07 9.95
CA SER A 49 -3.72 3.72 10.80
C SER A 49 -2.58 3.07 10.02
N GLU A 50 -2.90 2.18 9.07
CA GLU A 50 -1.91 1.55 8.19
C GLU A 50 -1.29 2.59 7.25
N ILE A 51 -2.10 3.48 6.66
CA ILE A 51 -1.62 4.57 5.79
C ILE A 51 -0.63 5.47 6.53
N LYS A 52 -0.97 5.88 7.77
CA LYS A 52 -0.08 6.70 8.61
C LYS A 52 1.25 5.99 8.91
N LEU A 53 1.21 4.69 9.19
CA LEU A 53 2.40 3.88 9.44
C LEU A 53 3.27 3.75 8.18
N ILE A 54 2.65 3.48 7.03
CA ILE A 54 3.33 3.36 5.74
C ILE A 54 3.99 4.69 5.35
N HIS A 55 3.27 5.81 5.50
CA HIS A 55 3.81 7.13 5.23
C HIS A 55 5.01 7.42 6.14
N LYS A 56 4.89 7.18 7.44
CA LYS A 56 5.98 7.42 8.40
C LYS A 56 7.22 6.58 8.12
N GLN A 57 7.07 5.30 7.82
CA GLN A 57 8.19 4.36 7.70
C GLN A 57 8.84 4.37 6.32
N TYR A 58 8.04 4.44 5.25
CA TYR A 58 8.50 4.26 3.88
C TYR A 58 8.45 5.55 3.05
N ASN A 59 7.92 6.63 3.64
CA ASN A 59 7.73 7.92 2.98
C ASN A 59 6.94 7.77 1.67
N VAL A 60 5.88 6.96 1.71
CA VAL A 60 4.89 6.86 0.64
C VAL A 60 3.97 8.08 0.72
N PRO A 61 3.82 8.87 -0.36
CA PRO A 61 2.91 10.00 -0.38
C PRO A 61 1.46 9.60 -0.09
N LEU A 62 0.76 10.39 0.72
CA LEU A 62 -0.61 10.09 1.15
C LEU A 62 -1.61 10.09 -0.01
N ASN A 63 -1.40 10.92 -1.03
CA ASN A 63 -2.28 10.99 -2.20
C ASN A 63 -2.37 9.65 -2.95
N LEU A 64 -1.32 8.82 -2.91
CA LEU A 64 -1.33 7.50 -3.54
C LEU A 64 -2.34 6.52 -2.93
N PHE A 65 -2.94 6.84 -1.78
CA PHE A 65 -3.97 6.02 -1.14
C PHE A 65 -5.40 6.52 -1.42
N PHE A 66 -5.56 7.69 -2.07
CA PHE A 66 -6.85 8.36 -2.24
C PHE A 66 -7.09 8.83 -3.69
N GLU A 67 -6.30 8.35 -4.66
CA GLU A 67 -6.50 8.68 -6.07
C GLU A 67 -7.74 7.95 -6.62
N GLU A 68 -8.77 8.72 -6.98
CA GLU A 68 -9.98 8.29 -7.70
C GLU A 68 -9.69 7.86 -9.15
#